data_AF-A0A3M1ISM9-F1
#
_entry.id   AF-A0A3M1ISM9-F1
#
_cell.length_a   1.000
_cell.length_b   1.000
_cell.length_c   1.000
_cell.angle_alpha   90.00
_cell.angle_beta   90.00
_cell.angle_gamma   90.00
#
_symmetry.space_group_name_H-M   'P 1'
#
loop_
_entity.id
_entity.type
_entity.pdbx_description
1 polymer ?
#
loop_
_entity_poly.entity_id
_entity_poly.type
_entity_poly.pdbx_seq_one_letter_code
_entity_poly.pdbx_strand_id
1 'polypeptide(L)' 'FAQQRELAELETQIGALEERQTGLQTKINAAGSDYQKMQQLAAELQTVEAELEEKMTRWLALQEMAEAADEE' A
#
# COMPACT_ATOMS: atom_id res chain seq x y z
N PHE A 1 -10.78 20.39 5.23
CA PHE A 1 -9.42 20.73 4.73
C PHE A 1 -8.33 19.76 5.21
N ALA A 2 -8.23 19.44 6.51
CA ALA A 2 -7.21 18.50 6.98
C ALA A 2 -7.43 17.07 6.47
N GLN A 3 -8.68 16.57 6.46
CA GLN A 3 -8.98 15.21 5.98
C GLN A 3 -8.67 15.04 4.49
N GLN A 4 -9.04 16.00 3.63
CA GLN A 4 -8.71 15.93 2.20
C GLN A 4 -7.19 15.89 1.94
N ARG A 5 -6.39 16.57 2.78
CA ARG A 5 -4.92 16.47 2.69
C ARG A 5 -4.42 15.10 3.11
N GLU A 6 -4.96 14.53 4.19
CA GLU A 6 -4.62 13.18 4.66
C GLU A 6 -4.99 12.12 3.61
N LEU A 7 -6.14 12.26 2.96
CA LEU A 7 -6.59 11.39 1.87
C LEU A 7 -5.63 11.45 0.67
N ALA A 8 -5.27 12.64 0.20
CA ALA A 8 -4.32 12.79 -0.91
C ALA A 8 -2.92 12.23 -0.60
N GLU A 9 -2.47 12.37 0.65
CA GLU A 9 -1.21 11.79 1.12
C GLU A 9 -1.29 10.27 1.22
N LEU A 10 -2.42 9.71 1.65
CA LEU A 10 -2.66 8.27 1.65
C LEU A 10 -2.72 7.71 0.22
N GLU A 11 -3.37 8.38 -0.72
CA GLU A 11 -3.40 7.97 -2.14
C GLU A 11 -1.99 7.92 -2.73
N THR A 12 -1.16 8.92 -2.43
CA THR A 12 0.24 8.96 -2.87
C THR A 12 1.04 7.80 -2.26
N GLN A 13 0.84 7.51 -0.97
CA GLN A 13 1.51 6.40 -0.29
C GLN A 13 1.05 5.04 -0.84
N ILE A 14 -0.25 4.85 -1.06
CA ILE A 14 -0.83 3.63 -1.62
C ILE A 14 -0.24 3.38 -3.01
N GLY A 15 -0.22 4.38 -3.89
CA GLY A 15 0.38 4.24 -5.23
C GLY A 15 1.86 3.85 -5.17
N ALA A 16 2.65 4.46 -4.28
CA ALA A 16 4.05 4.09 -4.09
C ALA A 16 4.23 2.66 -3.56
N LEU A 17 3.34 2.18 -2.69
CA LEU A 17 3.32 0.81 -2.19
C LEU A 17 2.96 -0.19 -3.29
N GLU A 18 1.98 0.11 -4.15
CA GLU A 18 1.62 -0.72 -5.31
C GLU A 18 2.77 -0.84 -6.33
N GLU A 19 3.46 0.27 -6.61
CA GLU A 19 4.66 0.26 -7.44
C GLU A 19 5.77 -0.61 -6.82
N ARG A 20 5.96 -0.50 -5.51
CA ARG A 20 6.94 -1.32 -4.77
C ARG A 20 6.54 -2.80 -4.80
N GLN A 21 5.27 -3.12 -4.60
CA GLN A 21 4.74 -4.49 -4.68
C GLN A 21 5.05 -5.11 -6.05
N THR A 22 4.72 -4.39 -7.13
CA THR A 22 4.98 -4.83 -8.52
C THR A 22 6.48 -5.00 -8.78
N GLY A 23 7.30 -4.09 -8.28
CA GLY A 23 8.76 -4.18 -8.37
C GLY A 23 9.33 -5.38 -7.61
N LEU A 24 8.81 -5.69 -6.43
CA LEU A 24 9.19 -6.87 -5.64
C LEU A 24 8.78 -8.16 -6.34
N GLN A 25 7.56 -8.24 -6.86
CA GLN A 25 7.08 -9.39 -7.63
C GLN A 25 7.98 -9.67 -8.84
N THR A 26 8.38 -8.62 -9.56
CA THR A 26 9.31 -8.72 -10.69
C THR A 26 10.68 -9.25 -10.25
N LYS A 27 11.23 -8.73 -9.14
CA LYS A 27 12.51 -9.20 -8.58
C LYS A 27 12.45 -10.64 -8.12
N ILE A 28 11.33 -11.07 -7.53
CA ILE A 28 11.09 -12.46 -7.11
C ILE A 28 11.14 -13.39 -8.32
N ASN A 29 10.41 -13.04 -9.39
CA ASN A 29 10.42 -13.80 -10.65
C ASN A 29 11.82 -13.84 -11.30
N ALA A 30 12.60 -12.77 -11.16
CA ALA A 30 13.97 -12.69 -11.67
C ALA A 30 15.03 -13.37 -10.78
N ALA A 31 14.71 -13.75 -9.54
CA ALA A 31 15.67 -14.34 -8.60
C ALA A 31 16.13 -15.75 -9.02
N GLY A 32 15.38 -16.44 -9.89
CA GLY A 32 15.76 -17.74 -10.45
C GLY A 32 15.96 -18.80 -9.37
N SER A 33 17.20 -19.26 -9.20
CA SER A 33 17.58 -20.30 -8.23
C SER A 33 18.09 -19.75 -6.90
N ASP A 34 18.14 -18.42 -6.71
CA ASP A 34 18.56 -17.81 -5.45
C ASP A 34 17.38 -17.80 -4.45
N TYR A 35 17.15 -18.96 -3.84
CA TYR A 35 16.06 -19.18 -2.90
C TYR A 35 16.14 -18.27 -1.66
N GLN A 36 17.35 -17.91 -1.21
CA GLN A 36 17.52 -17.02 -0.07
C GLN A 36 17.04 -15.61 -0.42
N LYS A 37 17.45 -15.09 -1.58
CA LYS A 37 16.98 -13.79 -2.08
C LYS A 37 15.47 -13.81 -2.35
N MET A 38 14.95 -14.90 -2.89
CA MET A 38 13.52 -15.07 -3.14
C MET A 38 12.70 -15.02 -1.84
N GLN A 39 13.18 -15.68 -0.77
CA GLN A 39 12.55 -15.61 0.56
C GLN A 39 12.58 -14.20 1.16
N GLN A 40 13.71 -13.49 1.04
CA GLN A 40 13.83 -12.12 1.53
C GLN A 40 12.86 -11.17 0.80
N LEU A 41 12.81 -11.26 -0.53
CA LEU A 41 11.90 -10.46 -1.34
C LEU A 41 10.44 -10.80 -1.08
N ALA A 42 10.11 -12.07 -0.84
CA ALA A 42 8.76 -12.50 -0.47
C ALA A 42 8.34 -11.95 0.91
N ALA A 43 9.24 -11.96 1.90
CA ALA A 43 8.95 -11.34 3.20
C ALA A 43 8.75 -9.82 3.10
N GLU A 44 9.54 -9.16 2.26
CA GLU A 44 9.35 -7.72 1.97
C GLU A 44 8.01 -7.48 1.25
N LEU A 45 7.64 -8.34 0.30
CA LEU A 45 6.36 -8.27 -0.40
C LEU A 45 5.18 -8.40 0.58
N GLN A 46 5.22 -9.37 1.49
CA GLN A 46 4.19 -9.54 2.52
C GLN A 46 4.08 -8.32 3.44
N THR A 47 5.21 -7.67 3.75
CA THR A 47 5.22 -6.44 4.56
C THR A 47 4.55 -5.30 3.80
N VAL A 48 4.90 -5.12 2.52
CA VAL A 48 4.27 -4.10 1.65
C VAL A 48 2.78 -4.35 1.49
N GLU A 49 2.35 -5.61 1.35
CA GLU A 49 0.93 -5.99 1.26
C GLU A 49 0.16 -5.65 2.54
N ALA A 50 0.73 -5.95 3.71
CA ALA A 50 0.12 -5.60 4.99
C ALA A 50 0.02 -4.08 5.18
N GLU A 51 1.07 -3.33 4.81
CA GLU A 51 1.04 -1.86 4.85
C GLU A 51 0.00 -1.28 3.89
N LEU A 52 -0.13 -1.85 2.68
CA LEU A 52 -1.13 -1.44 1.70
C LEU A 52 -2.55 -1.64 2.24
N GLU A 53 -2.85 -2.81 2.81
CA GLU A 53 -4.15 -3.12 3.40
C GLU A 53 -4.51 -2.15 4.54
N GLU A 54 -3.56 -1.86 5.43
CA GLU A 54 -3.75 -0.89 6.52
C GLU A 54 -4.08 0.51 5.96
N LYS A 55 -3.34 0.97 4.95
CA LYS A 55 -3.49 2.30 4.36
C LYS A 55 -4.79 2.41 3.58
N MET A 56 -5.18 1.38 2.83
CA MET A 56 -6.48 1.33 2.14
C MET A 56 -7.64 1.34 3.13
N THR A 57 -7.55 0.56 4.21
CA THR A 57 -8.57 0.55 5.27
C THR A 57 -8.70 1.93 5.93
N ARG A 58 -7.56 2.57 6.22
CA ARG A 58 -7.55 3.94 6.78
C ARG A 58 -8.14 4.96 5.80
N TRP A 59 -7.80 4.86 4.53
CA TRP A 59 -8.34 5.74 3.48
C TRP A 59 -9.86 5.60 3.37
N LEU A 60 -10.39 4.37 3.36
CA LEU A 60 -11.83 4.12 3.33
C LEU A 60 -12.54 4.75 4.53
N ALA A 61 -12.03 4.52 5.75
CA ALA A 61 -12.60 5.10 6.96
C ALA A 61 -12.61 6.64 6.94
N LEU A 62 -11.57 7.26 6.37
CA LEU A 62 -11.50 8.72 6.23
C LEU A 62 -12.45 9.26 5.16
N GLN A 63 -12.66 8.52 4.06
CA GLN A 63 -13.66 8.86 3.04
C GLN A 63 -15.07 8.82 3.65
N GLU A 64 -15.42 7.74 4.34
CA GLU A 64 -16.74 7.61 5.00
C GLU A 64 -16.99 8.74 6.01
N MET A 65 -15.96 9.10 6.79
CA MET A 65 -16.04 10.24 7.72
C MET A 65 -16.20 11.59 7.01
N ALA A 66 -15.60 11.76 5.85
CA ALA A 66 -15.71 12.98 5.06
C ALA A 66 -17.12 13.09 4.44
N GLU A 67 -17.64 12.00 3.87
CA GLU A 67 -19.00 11.95 3.31
C GLU A 67 -20.05 12.24 4.39
N ALA A 68 -19.93 11.62 5.57
CA ALA A 68 -20.85 11.86 6.68
C ALA A 68 -20.81 13.32 7.20
N ALA A 69 -19.68 14.01 7.06
CA ALA A 69 -19.54 15.41 7.46
C ALA A 69 -20.07 16.40 6.40
N ASP A 70 -20.20 15.99 5.14
CA ASP A 70 -20.76 16.79 4.04
C ASP A 70 -22.29 16.63 3.92
N GLU A 71 -22.88 15.54 4.45
CA GLU A 71 -24.34 15.30 4.46
C GLU A 71 -25.11 16.05 5.58
N GLU A 72 -24.43 16.74 6.50
CA GLU A 72 -25.01 17.48 7.64
C GLU A 72 -25.09 19.01 7.40
#